data_AF-A0A4U8TI12-F1
#
_entry.id   AF-A0A4U8TI12-F1
#
_cell.length_a   1.000
_cell.length_b   1.000
_cell.length_c   1.000
_cell.angle_alpha   90.00
_cell.angle_beta   90.00
_cell.angle_gamma   90.00
#
_symmetry.space_group_name_H-M   'P 1'
#
loop_
_entity.id
_entity.type
_entity.pdbx_description
1 polymer ?
#
loop_
_entity_poly.entity_id
_entity_poly.type
_entity_poly.pdbx_seq_one_letter_code
_entity_poly.pdbx_strand_id
1 'polypeptide(L)'
;MNKSFVFKVERGSLEFEAILSTGENVKLTILESNTNQIQEIERNKESLSSLEMTKKHLSENLKGERAQEFIDDLMENGSLADFYTAINEQFRAIKGAKRKN
;
A
#
# COMPACT_ATOMS: atom_id res chain seq x y z
N MET A 1 -32.87 13.04 18.97
CA MET A 1 -31.41 13.05 18.69
C MET A 1 -31.06 11.79 17.90
N ASN A 2 -30.83 11.90 16.60
CA ASN A 2 -30.32 10.77 15.81
C ASN A 2 -28.85 10.54 16.18
N LYS A 3 -28.58 9.53 16.99
CA LYS A 3 -27.22 9.03 17.20
C LYS A 3 -26.83 8.26 15.95
N SER A 4 -26.08 8.92 15.06
CA SER A 4 -25.39 8.26 13.95
C SER A 4 -24.44 7.20 14.53
N PHE A 5 -24.65 5.94 14.17
CA PHE A 5 -23.73 4.85 14.49
C PHE A 5 -22.69 4.77 13.37
N VAL A 6 -21.45 5.12 13.68
CA VAL A 6 -20.32 5.04 12.74
C VAL A 6 -19.52 3.78 13.07
N PHE A 7 -19.59 2.78 12.20
CA PHE A 7 -18.76 1.58 12.28
C PHE A 7 -17.47 1.80 11.49
N LYS A 8 -16.32 1.81 12.15
CA LYS A 8 -15.00 1.92 11.50
C LYS A 8 -14.45 0.53 11.25
N VAL A 9 -14.27 0.18 9.98
CA VAL A 9 -13.53 -1.03 9.58
C VAL A 9 -12.05 -0.68 9.57
N GLU A 10 -11.27 -1.34 10.43
CA GLU A 10 -9.81 -1.22 10.37
C GLU A 10 -9.27 -1.95 9.15
N ARG A 11 -8.41 -1.25 8.39
CA ARG A 11 -7.70 -1.83 7.25
C ARG A 11 -6.57 -2.69 7.79
N GLY A 12 -6.28 -3.81 7.12
CA GLY A 12 -5.04 -4.54 7.38
C GLY A 12 -3.86 -3.60 7.14
N SER A 13 -2.85 -3.68 8.01
CA SER A 13 -1.60 -2.95 7.87
C SER A 13 -0.43 -3.92 7.93
N LEU A 14 0.67 -3.53 7.27
CA LEU A 14 1.93 -4.24 7.29
C LEU A 14 3.04 -3.25 7.60
N GLU A 15 3.81 -3.54 8.64
CA GLU A 15 5.05 -2.84 8.93
C GLU A 15 6.20 -3.52 8.19
N PHE A 16 7.08 -2.73 7.57
CA PHE A 16 8.24 -3.24 6.85
C PHE A 16 9.43 -2.28 6.95
N GLU A 17 10.62 -2.84 6.74
CA GLU A 17 11.86 -2.09 6.57
C GLU A 17 12.28 -2.15 5.10
N ALA A 18 12.69 -1.00 4.56
CA ALA A 18 13.21 -0.89 3.22
C ALA A 18 14.58 -0.20 3.24
N ILE A 19 15.45 -0.60 2.31
CA ILE A 19 16.75 0.03 2.07
C ILE A 19 16.58 0.89 0.83
N LEU A 20 16.77 2.21 0.97
CA LEU A 20 16.74 3.13 -0.16
C LEU A 20 18.00 2.96 -1.02
N SER A 21 17.98 3.45 -2.27
CA SER A 21 19.17 3.50 -3.13
C SER A 21 20.35 4.26 -2.52
N THR A 22 20.08 5.20 -1.59
CA THR A 22 21.08 5.92 -0.79
C THR A 22 21.80 5.03 0.24
N GLY A 23 21.32 3.81 0.46
CA GLY A 23 21.80 2.88 1.50
C GLY A 23 21.15 3.09 2.87
N GLU A 24 20.22 4.04 2.98
CA GLU A 24 19.55 4.33 4.24
C GLU A 24 18.36 3.41 4.48
N ASN A 25 18.19 2.99 5.74
CA ASN A 25 17.06 2.17 6.15
C ASN A 25 15.88 3.04 6.58
N VAL A 26 14.70 2.69 6.09
CA VAL A 26 13.43 3.32 6.48
C VAL A 26 12.44 2.29 7.00
N LYS A 27 11.72 2.64 8.06
CA LYS A 27 10.61 1.86 8.61
C LYS A 27 9.31 2.48 8.15
N LEU A 28 8.47 1.69 7.51
CA LEU A 28 7.23 2.15 6.89
C LEU A 28 6.08 1.21 7.22
N THR A 29 4.87 1.71 7.05
CA THR A 29 3.65 0.91 7.13
C THR A 29 2.87 1.07 5.84
N ILE A 30 2.44 -0.04 5.25
CA ILE A 30 1.49 -0.04 4.13
C ILE A 30 0.12 -0.54 4.58
N LEU A 31 -0.93 0.18 4.18
CA LEU A 31 -2.31 -0.19 4.42
C LEU A 31 -2.87 -0.99 3.22
N GLU A 32 -3.61 -2.05 3.51
CA GLU A 32 -4.29 -2.85 2.49
C GLU A 32 -5.30 -1.98 1.74
N SER A 33 -5.24 -1.96 0.41
CA SER A 33 -6.15 -1.22 -0.47
C SER A 33 -7.62 -1.41 -0.08
N ASN A 34 -8.36 -0.32 0.01
CA ASN A 34 -9.81 -0.40 0.23
C ASN A 34 -10.56 -0.67 -1.09
N THR A 35 -11.84 -1.01 -0.99
CA THR A 35 -12.68 -1.35 -2.16
C THR A 35 -12.72 -0.25 -3.21
N ASN A 36 -12.77 1.02 -2.80
CA ASN A 36 -12.81 2.15 -3.74
C ASN A 36 -11.51 2.26 -4.53
N GLN A 37 -10.36 2.08 -3.85
CA GLN A 37 -9.05 2.10 -4.49
C GLN A 37 -8.87 0.93 -5.45
N ILE A 38 -9.38 -0.26 -5.11
CA ILE A 38 -9.35 -1.42 -6.02
C ILE A 38 -10.17 -1.14 -7.27
N GLN A 39 -11.39 -0.63 -7.12
CA GLN A 39 -12.24 -0.26 -8.25
C GLN A 39 -11.60 0.83 -9.11
N GLU A 40 -10.90 1.80 -8.50
CA GLU A 40 -10.19 2.85 -9.21
C GLU A 40 -9.02 2.27 -10.03
N ILE A 41 -8.24 1.34 -9.48
CA ILE A 41 -7.15 0.65 -10.20
C ILE A 41 -7.71 -0.15 -11.37
N GLU A 42 -8.78 -0.93 -11.16
CA GLU A 42 -9.37 -1.78 -12.21
C GLU A 42 -9.90 -0.96 -13.38
N ARG A 43 -10.54 0.19 -13.11
CA ARG A 43 -11.05 1.10 -14.15
C ARG A 43 -9.94 1.74 -14.97
N ASN A 44 -8.76 1.94 -14.40
CA ASN A 44 -7.65 2.65 -15.02
C ASN A 44 -6.53 1.72 -15.51
N LYS A 45 -6.71 0.38 -15.48
CA LYS A 45 -5.63 -0.56 -15.84
C LYS A 45 -5.14 -0.39 -17.30
N GLU A 46 -5.98 0.15 -18.19
CA GLU A 46 -5.71 0.28 -19.63
C GLU A 46 -5.38 1.72 -20.05
N SER A 47 -5.32 2.67 -19.11
CA SER A 47 -4.98 4.07 -19.41
C SER A 47 -3.47 4.32 -19.34
N LEU A 48 -3.00 5.31 -20.11
CA LEU A 48 -1.62 5.83 -20.06
C LEU A 48 -1.27 6.50 -18.71
N SER A 49 -2.23 6.65 -17.79
CA SER A 49 -2.04 7.26 -16.46
C SER A 49 -1.60 6.27 -15.37
N SER A 50 -1.11 5.08 -15.74
CA SER A 50 -0.81 4.00 -14.80
C SER A 50 0.26 4.36 -13.76
N LEU A 51 1.27 5.16 -14.12
CA LEU A 51 2.33 5.62 -13.21
C LEU A 51 1.80 6.62 -12.17
N GLU A 52 1.03 7.62 -12.60
CA GLU A 52 0.44 8.62 -11.69
C GLU A 52 -0.54 7.97 -10.72
N MET A 53 -1.33 7.01 -11.21
CA MET A 53 -2.25 6.22 -10.39
C MET A 53 -1.51 5.36 -9.36
N THR A 54 -0.39 4.75 -9.76
CA THR A 54 0.45 3.96 -8.86
C THR A 54 1.07 4.85 -7.77
N LYS A 55 1.61 6.02 -8.14
CA LYS A 55 2.17 6.97 -7.18
C LYS A 55 1.10 7.46 -6.21
N LYS A 56 -0.09 7.84 -6.70
CA LYS A 56 -1.23 8.22 -5.86
C LYS A 56 -1.60 7.11 -4.87
N HIS A 57 -1.71 5.87 -5.37
CA HIS A 57 -2.03 4.71 -4.54
C HIS A 57 -1.01 4.50 -3.41
N LEU A 58 0.28 4.58 -3.74
CA LEU A 58 1.36 4.45 -2.77
C LEU A 58 1.31 5.58 -1.74
N SER A 59 1.14 6.84 -2.15
CA SER A 59 1.06 8.00 -1.23
C SER A 59 -0.13 7.91 -0.27
N GLU A 60 -1.27 7.39 -0.71
CA GLU A 60 -2.45 7.23 0.14
C GLU A 60 -2.27 6.11 1.18
N ASN A 61 -1.55 5.05 0.82
CA ASN A 61 -1.52 3.81 1.58
C ASN A 61 -0.24 3.59 2.38
N LEU A 62 0.86 4.24 2.01
CA LEU A 62 2.07 4.27 2.82
C LEU A 62 1.97 5.30 3.95
N LYS A 63 2.60 4.96 5.07
CA LYS A 63 2.71 5.79 6.28
C LYS A 63 4.14 5.66 6.81
N GLY A 64 4.64 6.74 7.39
CA GLY A 64 6.00 6.86 7.90
C GLY A 64 6.62 8.21 7.51
N GLU A 65 7.61 8.65 8.28
CA GLU A 65 8.25 9.97 8.13
C GLU A 65 8.88 10.15 6.74
N ARG A 66 9.45 9.07 6.18
CA ARG A 66 10.16 9.06 4.90
C ARG A 66 9.40 8.32 3.80
N ALA A 67 8.08 8.26 3.90
CA ALA A 67 7.24 7.53 2.95
C ALA A 67 7.36 8.10 1.52
N GLN A 68 7.41 9.42 1.38
CA GLN A 68 7.52 10.04 0.06
C GLN A 68 8.87 9.72 -0.61
N GLU A 69 9.96 9.76 0.16
CA GLU A 69 11.30 9.42 -0.32
C GLU A 69 11.37 7.97 -0.81
N PHE A 70 10.77 7.04 -0.06
CA PHE A 70 10.66 5.65 -0.50
C PHE A 70 9.84 5.50 -1.78
N ILE A 71 8.74 6.24 -1.92
CA ILE A 71 7.91 6.17 -3.13
C ILE A 71 8.71 6.65 -4.33
N ASP A 72 9.38 7.78 -4.22
CA ASP A 72 10.16 8.33 -5.33
C ASP A 72 11.31 7.38 -5.68
N ASP A 73 12.01 6.83 -4.69
CA ASP A 73 13.07 5.84 -4.89
C ASP A 73 12.56 4.54 -5.54
N LEU A 74 11.40 4.04 -5.12
CA LEU A 74 10.76 2.85 -5.71
C LEU A 74 10.37 3.08 -7.17
N MET A 75 9.93 4.29 -7.52
CA MET A 75 9.51 4.66 -8.87
C MET A 75 10.70 4.87 -9.81
N GLU A 76 11.83 5.36 -9.30
CA GLU A 76 13.01 5.67 -10.09
C GLU A 76 14.00 4.50 -10.18
N ASN A 77 14.20 3.79 -9.07
CA ASN A 77 15.27 2.80 -8.91
C ASN A 77 14.76 1.39 -8.59
N GLY A 78 13.50 1.24 -8.21
CA GLY A 78 12.91 -0.01 -7.75
C GLY A 78 12.03 -0.73 -8.77
N SER A 79 11.53 -1.90 -8.37
CA SER A 79 10.57 -2.69 -9.14
C SER A 79 9.21 -2.68 -8.45
N LEU A 80 8.25 -1.97 -9.04
CA LEU A 80 6.86 -1.92 -8.55
C LEU A 80 6.22 -3.32 -8.53
N ALA A 81 6.50 -4.13 -9.55
CA ALA A 81 5.94 -5.48 -9.66
C ALA A 81 6.41 -6.37 -8.51
N ASP A 82 7.70 -6.32 -8.18
CA ASP A 82 8.27 -7.13 -7.09
C ASP A 82 7.76 -6.63 -5.73
N PHE A 83 7.70 -5.30 -5.54
CA PHE A 83 7.16 -4.70 -4.33
C PHE A 83 5.71 -5.15 -4.09
N TYR A 84 4.82 -5.00 -5.08
CA TYR A 84 3.42 -5.39 -4.92
C TYR A 84 3.24 -6.90 -4.77
N THR A 85 4.09 -7.72 -5.40
CA THR A 85 4.07 -9.18 -5.21
C THR A 85 4.38 -9.53 -3.76
N ALA A 86 5.48 -9.01 -3.21
CA ALA A 86 5.88 -9.25 -1.83
C ALA A 86 4.81 -8.76 -0.84
N ILE A 87 4.28 -7.54 -1.01
CA ILE A 87 3.24 -6.99 -0.14
C ILE A 87 1.95 -7.85 -0.18
N ASN A 88 1.53 -8.29 -1.37
CA ASN A 88 0.33 -9.12 -1.51
C ASN A 88 0.49 -10.49 -0.84
N GLU A 89 1.67 -11.10 -0.91
CA GLU A 89 1.96 -12.35 -0.21
C GLU A 89 1.86 -12.18 1.31
N GLN A 90 2.40 -11.10 1.85
CA GLN A 90 2.31 -10.81 3.29
C GLN A 90 0.87 -10.59 3.75
N PHE A 91 0.07 -9.81 3.00
CA PHE A 91 -1.35 -9.64 3.32
C PHE A 91 -2.14 -10.95 3.24
N ARG A 92 -1.84 -11.81 2.25
CA ARG A 92 -2.44 -13.15 2.15
C ARG A 92 -2.07 -14.03 3.34
N ALA A 93 -0.81 -13.99 3.78
CA ALA A 93 -0.35 -14.74 4.96
C ALA A 93 -1.10 -14.30 6.23
N ILE A 94 -1.23 -12.98 6.46
CA ILE A 94 -1.99 -12.44 7.61
C ILE A 94 -3.46 -12.88 7.56
N LYS A 95 -4.11 -12.79 6.39
CA LYS A 95 -5.50 -13.22 6.21
C LYS A 95 -5.66 -14.72 6.40
N GLY A 96 -4.71 -15.51 5.92
CA GLY A 96 -4.68 -16.96 6.09
C GLY A 96 -4.55 -17.38 7.55
N ALA A 97 -3.72 -16.69 8.33
CA ALA A 97 -3.57 -16.94 9.76
C ALA A 97 -4.87 -16.63 10.54
N LYS A 98 -5.54 -15.51 10.22
CA LYS A 98 -6.82 -15.13 10.86
C LYS A 98 -7.97 -16.12 10.61
N ARG A 99 -7.93 -16.92 9.54
CA ARG A 99 -8.98 -17.90 9.20
C ARG A 99 -8.78 -19.28 9.84
N LYS A 100 -7.58 -19.56 10.37
CA LYS A 100 -7.24 -20.83 11.01
C LYS A 100 -7.45 -20.81 12.54
N ASN A 101 -7.68 -19.64 13.12
CA ASN A 101 -8.09 -19.44 14.51
C ASN A 101 -9.61 -19.22 14.57
#